data_AF-A0A2Z5JP11-F1
#
_entry.id   AF-A0A2Z5JP11-F1
#
_cell.length_a   1.000
_cell.length_b   1.000
_cell.length_c   1.000
_cell.angle_alpha   90.00
_cell.angle_beta   90.00
_cell.angle_gamma   90.00
#
_symmetry.space_group_name_H-M   'P 1'
#
loop_
_entity.id
_entity.type
_entity.pdbx_description
1 polymer ?
#
loop_
_entity_poly.entity_id
_entity_poly.type
_entity_poly.pdbx_seq_one_letter_code
_entity_poly.pdbx_strand_id
1 'polypeptide(L)'
;MNGCWPRLTHSAERGHDVARISDETRRNNEAAIRRVMERLLAGDVPPGGKCDIKAIAAQAGVARTGFYPKKNRDGSPRPGPYQHLAEEFERRLAELRETGVIPDPRAAQIERLKEQVAGLKVRLAACDAQIGGLTDFRERALSQIAAQRMEIERLRDVLAAPSNVRALPNSSGAIAPYGSCS
;
A
#
# COMPACT_ATOMS: atom_id res chain seq x y z
N MET A 1 -86.64 -32.59 -7.29
CA MET A 1 -85.63 -33.49 -6.67
C MET A 1 -84.55 -32.62 -6.05
N ASN A 2 -84.64 -32.47 -4.74
CA ASN A 2 -83.77 -31.62 -3.93
C ASN A 2 -82.51 -32.41 -3.56
N GLY A 3 -81.34 -31.92 -3.96
CA GLY A 3 -80.04 -32.47 -3.59
C GLY A 3 -79.34 -31.57 -2.59
N CYS A 4 -79.42 -31.95 -1.32
CA CYS A 4 -78.71 -31.39 -0.19
C CYS A 4 -77.25 -31.90 -0.18
N TRP A 5 -76.26 -31.01 -0.08
CA TRP A 5 -74.92 -31.36 0.41
C TRP A 5 -74.37 -30.27 1.34
N PRO A 6 -73.68 -30.62 2.44
CA PRO A 6 -73.44 -29.74 3.57
C PRO A 6 -72.14 -28.94 3.46
N ARG A 7 -72.19 -27.76 4.09
CA ARG A 7 -71.10 -26.82 4.35
C ARG A 7 -70.05 -27.47 5.26
N LEU A 8 -68.93 -27.93 4.70
CA LEU A 8 -67.72 -28.24 5.46
C LEU A 8 -66.95 -26.94 5.69
N THR A 9 -67.13 -26.37 6.87
CA THR A 9 -66.26 -25.34 7.43
C THR A 9 -64.84 -25.89 7.50
N HIS A 10 -63.96 -25.41 6.62
CA HIS A 10 -62.54 -25.63 6.70
C HIS A 10 -62.02 -25.11 8.04
N SER A 11 -61.34 -25.98 8.76
CA SER A 11 -60.59 -25.72 9.99
C SER A 11 -59.70 -24.49 9.83
N ALA A 12 -60.10 -23.39 10.47
CA ALA A 12 -59.31 -22.20 10.65
C ALA A 12 -58.38 -22.39 11.86
N GLU A 13 -57.41 -23.29 11.76
CA GLU A 13 -56.29 -23.35 12.71
C GLU A 13 -54.99 -23.64 11.96
N ARG A 14 -54.45 -22.60 11.32
CA ARG A 14 -53.01 -22.47 11.09
C ARG A 14 -52.58 -21.12 11.61
N GLY A 15 -52.44 -21.06 12.94
CA GLY A 15 -51.67 -20.02 13.59
C GLY A 15 -50.25 -20.08 13.03
N HIS A 16 -49.92 -19.08 12.22
CA HIS A 16 -48.57 -18.80 11.78
C HIS A 16 -47.77 -18.33 13.01
N ASP A 17 -47.06 -19.26 13.66
CA ASP A 17 -46.15 -18.96 14.78
C ASP A 17 -44.82 -18.40 14.23
N VAL A 18 -44.89 -17.19 13.67
CA VAL A 18 -43.75 -16.46 13.10
C VAL A 18 -43.11 -15.60 14.20
N ALA A 19 -42.37 -16.21 15.15
CA ALA A 19 -41.53 -15.41 16.06
C ALA A 19 -40.38 -16.13 16.78
N ARG A 20 -40.38 -17.47 16.90
CA ARG A 20 -39.34 -18.18 17.65
C ARG A 20 -38.66 -19.23 16.76
N ILE A 21 -37.43 -18.93 16.35
CA ILE A 21 -36.53 -19.96 15.83
C ILE A 21 -36.49 -21.07 16.87
N SER A 22 -36.80 -22.32 16.50
CA SER A 22 -36.73 -23.44 17.43
C SER A 22 -35.31 -23.56 17.98
N ASP A 23 -35.16 -24.06 19.21
CA ASP A 23 -33.83 -24.25 19.80
C ASP A 23 -32.94 -25.20 18.98
N GLU A 24 -33.54 -26.09 18.21
CA GLU A 24 -32.84 -26.94 17.25
C GLU A 24 -32.32 -26.13 16.06
N THR A 25 -33.16 -25.31 15.42
CA THR A 25 -32.73 -24.42 14.33
C THR A 25 -31.66 -23.43 14.80
N ARG A 26 -31.77 -22.92 16.02
CA ARG A 26 -30.73 -22.05 16.62
C ARG A 26 -29.42 -22.80 16.78
N ARG A 27 -29.43 -24.02 17.33
CA ARG A 27 -28.23 -24.86 17.48
C ARG A 27 -27.59 -25.20 16.13
N ASN A 28 -28.39 -25.55 15.13
CA ASN A 28 -27.92 -25.86 13.78
C ASN A 28 -27.26 -24.63 13.13
N ASN A 29 -27.88 -23.45 13.27
CA ASN A 29 -27.32 -22.20 12.78
C ASN A 29 -26.02 -21.85 13.49
N GLU A 30 -25.94 -22.00 14.82
CA GLU A 30 -24.69 -21.76 15.56
C GLU A 30 -23.56 -22.70 15.11
N ALA A 31 -23.87 -23.98 14.88
CA ALA A 31 -22.90 -24.95 14.36
C ALA A 31 -22.41 -24.57 12.95
N ALA A 32 -23.32 -24.14 12.08
CA ALA A 32 -22.98 -23.65 10.74
C ALA A 32 -22.10 -22.39 10.81
N ILE A 33 -22.45 -21.44 11.68
CA ILE A 33 -21.68 -20.21 11.91
C ILE A 33 -20.25 -20.55 12.38
N ARG A 34 -20.10 -21.41 13.40
CA ARG A 34 -18.77 -21.82 13.89
C ARG A 34 -17.94 -22.48 12.79
N ARG A 35 -18.53 -23.38 11.99
CA ARG A 35 -17.82 -24.00 10.86
C ARG A 35 -17.32 -22.98 9.84
N VAL A 36 -18.13 -21.96 9.53
CA VAL A 36 -17.74 -20.90 8.61
C VAL A 36 -16.67 -19.99 9.22
N MET A 37 -16.76 -19.68 10.51
CA MET A 37 -15.73 -18.93 11.24
C MET A 37 -14.37 -19.60 11.12
N GLU A 38 -14.27 -20.90 11.41
CA GLU A 38 -13.00 -21.64 11.31
C GLU A 38 -12.43 -21.59 9.88
N ARG A 39 -13.27 -21.77 8.85
CA ARG A 39 -12.83 -21.68 7.44
C ARG A 39 -12.30 -20.29 7.10
N LEU A 40 -13.03 -19.24 7.47
CA LEU A 40 -12.63 -17.86 7.20
C LEU A 40 -11.35 -17.46 7.94
N LEU A 41 -11.20 -17.89 9.20
CA LEU A 41 -9.99 -17.63 9.99
C LEU A 41 -8.77 -18.41 9.46
N ALA A 42 -9.00 -19.59 8.86
CA ALA A 42 -7.97 -20.35 8.14
C ALA A 42 -7.61 -19.74 6.77
N GLY A 43 -8.31 -18.69 6.32
CA GLY A 43 -8.06 -18.00 5.05
C GLY A 43 -8.83 -18.55 3.85
N ASP A 44 -9.76 -19.49 4.05
CA ASP A 44 -10.70 -19.96 3.02
C ASP A 44 -11.82 -18.92 2.82
N VAL A 45 -11.43 -17.76 2.29
CA VAL A 45 -12.31 -16.63 2.02
C VAL A 45 -12.91 -16.79 0.61
N PRO A 46 -14.24 -16.71 0.45
CA PRO A 46 -14.88 -16.85 -0.85
C PRO A 46 -14.39 -15.78 -1.85
N PRO A 47 -14.37 -16.10 -3.15
CA PRO A 47 -13.87 -15.17 -4.16
C PRO A 47 -14.68 -13.86 -4.16
N GLY A 48 -13.98 -12.73 -4.12
CA GLY A 48 -14.58 -11.39 -4.04
C GLY A 48 -15.15 -11.04 -2.65
N GLY A 49 -15.10 -11.96 -1.69
CA GLY A 49 -15.49 -11.75 -0.29
C GLY A 49 -14.39 -11.14 0.56
N LYS A 50 -14.71 -10.96 1.85
CA LYS A 50 -13.78 -10.53 2.90
C LYS A 50 -13.87 -11.49 4.08
N CYS A 51 -12.84 -11.52 4.92
CA CYS A 51 -12.92 -12.18 6.23
C CYS A 51 -13.68 -11.27 7.22
N ASP A 52 -15.02 -11.24 7.13
CA ASP A 52 -15.90 -10.40 7.96
C ASP A 52 -17.23 -11.09 8.36
N ILE A 53 -17.97 -10.47 9.30
CA ILE A 53 -19.28 -10.96 9.77
C ILE A 53 -20.30 -11.07 8.62
N LYS A 54 -20.18 -10.25 7.58
CA LYS A 54 -21.08 -10.29 6.43
C LYS A 54 -20.87 -11.59 5.64
N ALA A 55 -19.62 -12.01 5.45
CA ALA A 55 -19.27 -13.27 4.83
C ALA A 55 -19.73 -14.46 5.67
N ILE A 56 -19.61 -14.38 7.01
CA ILE A 56 -20.16 -15.40 7.92
C ILE A 56 -21.67 -15.55 7.72
N ALA A 57 -22.40 -14.44 7.77
CA ALA A 57 -23.85 -14.45 7.62
C ALA A 57 -24.30 -15.05 6.28
N ALA A 58 -23.65 -14.62 5.18
CA ALA A 58 -23.95 -15.10 3.84
C ALA A 58 -23.66 -16.60 3.67
N GLN A 59 -22.53 -17.09 4.16
CA GLN A 59 -22.14 -18.50 4.01
C GLN A 59 -22.87 -19.44 4.98
N ALA A 60 -23.20 -18.99 6.19
CA ALA A 60 -23.96 -19.77 7.16
C ALA A 60 -25.48 -19.73 6.91
N GLY A 61 -25.95 -18.96 5.92
CA GLY A 61 -27.37 -18.85 5.59
C GLY A 61 -28.21 -18.14 6.65
N VAL A 62 -27.60 -17.28 7.48
CA VAL A 62 -28.27 -16.57 8.57
C VAL A 62 -28.39 -15.08 8.29
N ALA A 63 -29.46 -14.45 8.81
CA ALA A 63 -29.62 -13.01 8.68
C ALA A 63 -28.50 -12.27 9.43
N ARG A 64 -27.84 -11.32 8.74
CA ARG A 64 -26.76 -10.49 9.32
C ARG A 64 -27.20 -9.75 10.59
N THR A 65 -28.48 -9.38 10.70
CA THR A 65 -29.04 -8.71 11.88
C THR A 65 -29.04 -9.59 13.13
N GLY A 66 -28.81 -10.91 13.00
CA GLY A 66 -28.68 -11.83 14.12
C GLY A 66 -27.40 -11.65 14.95
N PHE A 67 -26.37 -11.02 14.38
CA PHE A 67 -25.08 -10.77 15.03
C PHE A 67 -25.02 -9.46 15.83
N TYR A 68 -26.02 -8.59 15.68
CA TYR A 68 -26.00 -7.27 16.30
C TYR A 68 -27.08 -7.13 17.38
N PRO A 69 -26.83 -6.30 18.41
CA PRO A 69 -27.87 -5.92 19.37
C PRO A 69 -29.10 -5.35 18.68
N LYS A 70 -30.28 -5.70 19.19
CA LYS A 70 -31.57 -5.14 18.78
C LYS A 70 -32.15 -4.32 19.93
N LYS A 71 -33.10 -3.45 19.63
CA LYS A 71 -33.85 -2.72 20.67
C LYS A 71 -35.12 -3.48 21.01
N ASN A 72 -35.39 -3.63 22.30
CA ASN A 72 -36.69 -4.06 22.81
C ASN A 72 -37.72 -2.93 22.66
N ARG A 73 -39.00 -3.25 22.89
CA ARG A 73 -40.11 -2.29 22.81
C ARG A 73 -39.97 -1.13 23.80
N ASP A 74 -39.34 -1.38 24.94
CA ASP A 74 -39.00 -0.41 26.00
C ASP A 74 -37.72 0.40 25.70
N GLY A 75 -37.07 0.17 24.56
CA GLY A 75 -35.82 0.82 24.17
C GLY A 75 -34.55 0.18 24.76
N SER A 76 -34.67 -0.83 25.62
CA SER A 76 -33.51 -1.53 26.19
C SER A 76 -32.77 -2.36 25.12
N PRO A 77 -31.42 -2.47 25.21
CA PRO A 77 -30.66 -3.30 24.29
C PRO A 77 -30.91 -4.78 24.60
N ARG A 78 -31.23 -5.55 23.56
CA ARG A 78 -31.33 -7.00 23.57
C ARG A 78 -30.23 -7.59 22.71
N PRO A 79 -29.43 -8.52 23.22
CA PRO A 79 -28.39 -9.13 22.41
C PRO A 79 -28.98 -9.89 21.23
N GLY A 80 -28.28 -9.83 20.10
CA GLY A 80 -28.63 -10.63 18.93
C GLY A 80 -28.45 -12.14 19.23
N PRO A 81 -29.22 -13.04 18.58
CA PRO A 81 -29.12 -14.48 18.81
C PRO A 81 -27.72 -15.05 18.60
N TYR A 82 -26.90 -14.43 17.74
CA TYR A 82 -25.54 -14.86 17.43
C TYR A 82 -24.49 -13.79 17.74
N GLN A 83 -24.83 -12.80 18.58
CA GLN A 83 -23.91 -11.70 18.91
C GLN A 83 -22.60 -12.20 19.54
N HIS A 84 -22.69 -13.17 20.44
CA HIS A 84 -21.52 -13.78 21.08
C HIS A 84 -20.55 -14.41 20.06
N LEU A 85 -21.05 -14.95 18.95
CA LEU A 85 -20.22 -15.51 17.88
C LEU A 85 -19.55 -14.43 17.03
N ALA A 86 -20.19 -13.27 16.85
CA ALA A 86 -19.54 -12.11 16.23
C ALA A 86 -18.38 -11.60 17.10
N GLU A 87 -18.62 -11.43 18.40
CA GLU A 87 -17.59 -10.99 19.36
C GLU A 87 -16.43 -11.98 19.43
N GLU A 88 -16.73 -13.28 19.44
CA GLU A 88 -15.70 -14.33 19.38
C GLU A 88 -14.89 -14.27 18.09
N PHE A 89 -15.55 -14.13 16.93
CA PHE A 89 -14.88 -14.02 15.65
C PHE A 89 -13.96 -12.79 15.59
N GLU A 90 -14.44 -11.64 16.03
CA GLU A 90 -13.67 -10.39 16.05
C GLU A 90 -12.45 -10.50 16.97
N ARG A 91 -12.61 -11.11 18.15
CA ARG A 91 -11.50 -11.37 19.08
C ARG A 91 -10.43 -12.25 18.43
N ARG A 92 -10.82 -13.39 17.87
CA ARG A 92 -9.86 -14.32 17.20
C ARG A 92 -9.20 -13.68 15.98
N LEU A 93 -9.95 -12.87 15.21
CA LEU A 93 -9.39 -12.15 14.07
C LEU A 93 -8.38 -11.08 14.51
N ALA A 94 -8.60 -10.43 15.65
CA ALA A 94 -7.65 -9.49 16.24
C ALA A 94 -6.38 -10.21 16.70
N GLU A 95 -6.51 -11.32 17.42
CA GLU A 95 -5.38 -12.17 17.85
C GLU A 95 -4.52 -12.60 16.65
N LEU A 96 -5.13 -13.06 15.55
CA LEU A 96 -4.39 -13.42 14.33
C LEU A 96 -3.62 -12.22 13.76
N ARG A 97 -4.25 -11.05 13.69
CA ARG A 97 -3.59 -9.83 13.20
C ARG A 97 -2.43 -9.40 14.10
N GLU A 98 -2.56 -9.53 15.41
CA GLU A 98 -1.47 -9.25 16.36
C GLU A 98 -0.29 -10.21 16.16
N THR A 99 -0.55 -11.47 15.80
CA THR A 99 0.51 -12.42 15.41
C THR A 99 1.05 -12.22 13.98
N GLY A 100 0.55 -11.22 13.25
CA GLY A 100 0.97 -10.92 11.87
C GLY A 100 0.30 -11.78 10.80
N VAL A 101 -0.67 -12.63 11.17
CA VAL A 101 -1.45 -13.43 10.23
C VAL A 101 -2.61 -12.58 9.70
N ILE A 102 -2.71 -12.44 8.38
CA ILE A 102 -3.82 -11.76 7.72
C ILE A 102 -4.64 -12.81 6.95
N PRO A 103 -5.76 -13.32 7.51
CA PRO A 103 -6.55 -14.36 6.86
C PRO A 103 -7.15 -13.95 5.53
N ASP A 104 -7.43 -12.66 5.34
CA ASP A 104 -7.95 -12.14 4.07
C ASP A 104 -6.81 -11.98 3.06
N PRO A 105 -6.76 -12.80 1.98
CA PRO A 105 -5.66 -12.76 1.02
C PRO A 105 -5.59 -11.43 0.27
N ARG A 106 -6.73 -10.77 0.05
CA ARG A 106 -6.78 -9.45 -0.58
C ARG A 106 -6.20 -8.38 0.34
N ALA A 107 -6.53 -8.45 1.63
CA ALA A 107 -5.94 -7.54 2.61
C ALA A 107 -4.42 -7.74 2.72
N ALA A 108 -3.97 -9.00 2.76
CA ALA A 108 -2.54 -9.34 2.76
C ALA A 108 -1.83 -8.80 1.51
N GLN A 109 -2.46 -8.94 0.34
CA GLN A 109 -1.94 -8.38 -0.91
C GLN A 109 -1.87 -6.85 -0.88
N ILE A 110 -2.88 -6.18 -0.32
CA ILE A 110 -2.89 -4.72 -0.18
C ILE A 110 -1.72 -4.24 0.69
N GLU A 111 -1.48 -4.87 1.84
CA GLU A 111 -0.37 -4.47 2.72
C GLU A 111 0.98 -4.69 2.04
N ARG A 112 1.19 -5.84 1.40
CA ARG A 112 2.39 -6.09 0.60
C ARG A 112 2.59 -5.04 -0.50
N LEU A 113 1.53 -4.66 -1.20
CA LEU A 113 1.60 -3.65 -2.26
C LEU A 113 1.92 -2.26 -1.69
N LYS A 114 1.38 -1.90 -0.52
CA LYS A 114 1.72 -0.64 0.15
C LYS A 114 3.20 -0.58 0.51
N GLU A 115 3.75 -1.66 1.07
CA GLU A 115 5.18 -1.76 1.39
C GLU A 115 6.05 -1.61 0.12
N GLN A 116 5.68 -2.31 -0.96
CA GLN A 116 6.39 -2.20 -2.24
C GLN A 116 6.33 -0.78 -2.80
N VAL A 117 5.16 -0.14 -2.78
CA VAL A 117 5.00 1.25 -3.25
C VAL A 117 5.80 2.22 -2.39
N ALA A 118 5.81 2.04 -1.07
CA ALA A 118 6.62 2.86 -0.17
C ALA A 118 8.13 2.71 -0.49
N GLY A 119 8.61 1.47 -0.64
CA GLY A 119 10.00 1.20 -1.00
C GLY A 119 10.39 1.78 -2.37
N LEU A 120 9.51 1.69 -3.36
CA LEU A 120 9.73 2.29 -4.69
C LEU A 120 9.80 3.82 -4.62
N LYS A 121 8.94 4.47 -3.83
CA LYS A 121 8.97 5.93 -3.63
C LYS A 121 10.28 6.39 -3.00
N VAL A 122 10.80 5.67 -2.01
CA VAL A 122 12.09 5.97 -1.38
C VAL A 122 13.22 5.87 -2.40
N ARG A 123 13.25 4.79 -3.19
CA ARG A 123 14.25 4.60 -4.24
C ARG A 123 14.19 5.68 -5.32
N LEU A 124 12.98 6.06 -5.74
CA LEU A 124 12.77 7.11 -6.73
C LEU A 124 13.32 8.45 -6.23
N ALA A 125 12.97 8.83 -5.00
CA ALA A 125 13.48 10.06 -4.39
C ALA A 125 15.02 10.07 -4.28
N ALA A 126 15.64 8.92 -3.96
CA ALA A 126 17.09 8.80 -3.93
C ALA A 126 17.71 8.96 -5.34
N CYS A 127 17.12 8.35 -6.36
CA CYS A 127 17.55 8.52 -7.75
C CYS A 127 17.41 9.98 -8.20
N ASP A 128 16.30 10.63 -7.90
CA ASP A 128 16.07 12.04 -8.27
C ASP A 128 17.10 12.97 -7.61
N ALA A 129 17.43 12.72 -6.34
CA ALA A 129 18.49 13.45 -5.65
C ALA A 129 19.87 13.24 -6.28
N GLN A 130 20.20 12.01 -6.70
CA GLN A 130 21.44 11.70 -7.41
C GLN A 130 21.50 12.38 -8.78
N ILE A 131 20.40 12.36 -9.54
CA ILE A 131 20.30 13.03 -10.84
C ILE A 131 20.49 14.54 -10.68
N GLY A 132 19.85 15.14 -9.67
CA GLY A 132 20.06 16.55 -9.33
C GLY A 132 21.53 16.86 -9.05
N GLY A 133 22.17 16.11 -8.15
CA GLY A 133 23.59 16.31 -7.82
C GLY A 133 24.54 16.13 -9.01
N LEU A 134 24.29 15.16 -9.89
CA LEU A 134 25.07 14.96 -11.11
C LEU A 134 24.86 16.09 -12.12
N THR A 135 23.65 16.62 -12.22
CA THR A 135 23.32 17.76 -13.08
C THR A 135 24.05 19.01 -12.60
N ASP A 136 23.94 19.34 -11.31
CA ASP A 136 24.64 20.48 -10.70
C ASP A 136 26.17 20.37 -10.82
N PHE A 137 26.70 19.14 -10.70
CA PHE A 137 28.12 18.90 -10.91
C PHE A 137 28.53 19.14 -12.37
N ARG A 138 27.75 18.61 -13.32
CA ARG A 138 27.99 18.79 -14.76
C ARG A 138 27.98 20.27 -15.14
N GLU A 139 26.99 21.02 -14.68
CA GLU A 139 26.88 22.45 -14.96
C GLU A 139 28.11 23.22 -14.46
N ARG A 140 28.50 23.02 -13.20
CA ARG A 140 29.70 23.65 -12.62
C ARG A 140 30.97 23.29 -13.38
N ALA A 141 31.15 22.02 -13.73
CA ALA A 141 32.32 21.56 -14.48
C ALA A 141 32.40 22.22 -15.85
N LEU A 142 31.28 22.31 -16.57
CA LEU A 142 31.23 22.98 -17.88
C LEU A 142 31.54 24.48 -17.77
N SER A 143 30.98 25.17 -16.76
CA SER A 143 31.30 26.58 -16.52
C SER A 143 32.77 26.80 -16.21
N GLN A 144 33.39 25.94 -15.39
CA GLN A 144 34.81 26.03 -15.08
C GLN A 144 35.70 25.80 -16.30
N ILE A 145 35.40 24.79 -17.11
CA ILE A 145 36.14 24.52 -18.35
C ILE A 145 36.02 25.70 -19.32
N ALA A 146 34.83 26.27 -19.48
CA ALA A 146 34.62 27.44 -20.32
C ALA A 146 35.44 28.66 -19.83
N ALA A 147 35.40 28.94 -18.52
CA ALA A 147 36.17 30.03 -17.92
C ALA A 147 37.69 29.83 -18.08
N GLN A 148 38.19 28.62 -17.85
CA GLN A 148 39.60 28.27 -18.06
C GLN A 148 40.01 28.45 -19.51
N ARG A 149 39.17 28.05 -20.46
CA ARG A 149 39.43 28.23 -21.89
C ARG A 149 39.52 29.71 -22.26
N MET A 150 38.59 30.53 -21.77
CA MET A 150 38.61 31.97 -22.01
C MET A 150 39.88 32.63 -21.47
N GLU A 151 40.34 32.23 -20.29
CA GLU A 151 41.58 32.76 -19.71
C GLU A 151 42.82 32.34 -20.50
N ILE A 152 42.87 31.08 -20.96
CA ILE A 152 43.97 30.61 -21.83
C ILE A 152 44.01 31.41 -23.13
N GLU A 153 42.85 31.66 -23.74
CA GLU A 153 42.74 32.48 -24.96
C GLU A 153 43.22 33.91 -24.69
N ARG A 154 42.77 34.55 -23.61
CA ARG A 154 43.23 35.87 -23.18
C ARG A 154 44.75 35.94 -22.96
N LEU A 155 45.32 34.96 -22.26
CA LEU A 155 46.77 34.90 -22.01
C LEU A 155 47.56 34.72 -23.30
N ARG A 156 47.08 33.91 -24.24
CA ARG A 156 47.69 33.75 -25.56
C ARG A 156 47.67 35.05 -26.36
N ASP A 157 46.55 35.77 -26.34
CA ASP A 157 46.43 37.07 -27.02
C ASP A 157 47.40 38.10 -26.44
N VAL A 158 47.54 38.14 -25.10
CA VAL A 158 48.51 39.02 -24.43
C VAL A 158 49.95 38.68 -24.80
N LEU A 159 50.29 37.39 -24.94
CA LEU A 159 51.63 36.95 -25.36
C LEU A 159 51.89 37.21 -26.85
N ALA A 160 50.87 37.14 -27.69
CA ALA A 160 50.97 37.39 -29.13
C ALA A 160 50.98 38.88 -29.48
N ALA A 161 50.44 39.74 -28.61
CA ALA A 161 50.54 41.19 -28.76
C ALA A 161 52.02 41.62 -28.76
N PRO A 162 52.44 42.53 -29.68
CA PRO A 162 53.81 43.02 -29.72
C PRO A 162 54.11 43.73 -28.40
N SER A 163 54.87 43.05 -27.53
CA SER A 163 55.26 43.60 -26.25
C SER A 163 56.43 44.56 -26.43
N ASN A 164 56.52 45.60 -25.59
CA ASN A 164 57.67 46.50 -25.51
C ASN A 164 58.92 45.80 -24.92
N VAL A 165 58.92 44.46 -24.85
CA VAL A 165 59.99 43.67 -24.26
C VAL A 165 61.06 43.45 -25.33
N ARG A 166 62.09 44.30 -25.28
CA ARG A 166 63.30 44.17 -26.08
C ARG A 166 64.06 42.94 -25.61
N ALA A 167 64.14 41.91 -26.45
CA ALA A 167 65.06 40.80 -26.22
C ALA A 167 66.49 41.37 -26.18
N LEU A 168 67.14 41.29 -25.02
CA LEU A 168 68.55 41.63 -24.90
C LEU A 168 69.35 40.60 -25.70
N PRO A 169 70.30 41.02 -26.56
CA PRO A 169 71.12 40.09 -27.29
C PRO A 169 71.90 39.24 -26.28
N ASN A 170 71.76 37.92 -26.38
CA ASN A 170 72.67 37.00 -25.70
C ASN A 170 74.09 37.37 -26.16
N SER A 171 74.96 37.72 -25.20
CA SER A 171 76.37 37.98 -25.45
C SER A 171 77.08 36.66 -25.77
N SER A 172 76.78 36.09 -26.93
CA SER A 172 77.52 34.97 -27.49
C SER A 172 78.83 35.51 -28.06
N GLY A 173 79.86 35.54 -27.21
CA GLY A 173 81.26 35.45 -27.60
C GLY A 173 81.74 36.47 -28.62
N ALA A 174 82.02 37.69 -28.19
CA ALA A 174 83.02 38.50 -28.87
C ALA A 174 84.38 37.79 -28.73
N ILE A 175 84.76 37.03 -29.76
CA ILE A 175 86.14 36.58 -29.96
C ILE A 175 86.94 37.86 -30.26
N ALA A 176 87.62 38.36 -29.24
CA ALA A 176 88.68 39.36 -29.43
C ALA A 176 89.85 38.68 -30.16
N PRO A 177 90.38 39.25 -31.25
CA PRO A 177 91.54 38.69 -31.92
C PRO A 177 92.78 39.11 -31.12
N TYR A 178 93.26 38.24 -30.23
CA TYR A 178 94.59 38.41 -29.65
C TYR A 178 95.64 38.05 -30.71
N GLY A 179 96.60 38.97 -30.87
CA GLY A 179 97.55 39.04 -31.96
C GLY A 179 98.60 37.93 -32.00
N SER A 180 99.15 37.78 -33.21
CA SER A 180 100.33 37.00 -33.54
C SER A 180 101.60 37.61 -32.95
N CYS A 181 102.41 36.79 -32.28
CA CYS A 181 103.84 37.00 -32.13
C CYS A 181 104.56 35.66 -32.37
N SER A 182 105.43 35.69 -33.39
CA SER A 182 106.65 34.91 -33.68
C SER A 182 106.69 33.41 -33.39
#